data_AF-A0A538NKL4-F1
#
_entry.id   AF-A0A538NKL4-F1
#
_cell.length_a   1.000
_cell.length_b   1.000
_cell.length_c   1.000
_cell.angle_alpha   90.00
_cell.angle_beta   90.00
_cell.angle_gamma   90.00
#
_symmetry.space_group_name_H-M   'P 1'
#
loop_
_entity.id
_entity.type
_entity.pdbx_description
1 polymer ?
#
loop_
_entity_poly.entity_id
_entity_poly.type
_entity_poly.pdbx_seq_one_letter_code
_entity_poly.pdbx_strand_id
1 'polypeptide(L)'
;MMRQFFFKALTFGIAGSALILASCSTTETRISGHPEIYQTLSPGDQALVSQGQVRAGMSQGAVWLAWGSPDRKIVGNMRGRPTETWIYVNYTTYPYYGPGPYYGPGFGYGFGFTSVGFVGRHHHHGGRSFVFFGSPFYDPFYYSYIPPSIPYPYKTVTFANGRVMSFQYLVPPYP
;
A
#
# COMPACT_ATOMS: atom_id res chain seq x y z
N MET A 1 -52.71 11.28 -5.20
CA MET A 1 -52.01 11.41 -3.89
C MET A 1 -50.72 10.57 -3.77
N MET A 2 -50.15 9.97 -4.83
CA MET A 2 -48.89 9.19 -4.73
C MET A 2 -47.63 9.85 -5.32
N ARG A 3 -47.74 10.96 -6.06
CA ARG A 3 -46.57 11.64 -6.67
C ARG A 3 -45.76 12.50 -5.70
N GLN A 4 -46.33 12.93 -4.57
CA GLN A 4 -45.64 13.79 -3.60
C GLN A 4 -44.71 13.03 -2.64
N PHE A 5 -44.94 11.72 -2.45
CA PHE A 5 -44.10 10.88 -1.59
C PHE A 5 -42.76 10.51 -2.26
N PHE A 6 -42.75 10.33 -3.59
CA PHE A 6 -41.54 10.01 -4.34
C PHE A 6 -40.54 11.19 -4.41
N PHE A 7 -41.03 12.44 -4.47
CA PHE A 7 -40.16 13.62 -4.46
C PHE A 7 -39.48 13.88 -3.10
N LYS A 8 -40.13 13.51 -1.99
CA LYS A 8 -39.56 13.61 -0.64
C LYS A 8 -38.56 12.48 -0.34
N ALA A 9 -38.79 11.28 -0.87
CA ALA A 9 -37.84 10.17 -0.74
C ALA A 9 -36.54 10.43 -1.55
N LEU A 10 -36.64 11.07 -2.71
CA LEU A 10 -35.49 11.39 -3.56
C LEU A 10 -34.60 12.49 -2.97
N THR A 11 -35.17 13.44 -2.21
CA THR A 11 -34.41 14.53 -1.56
C THR A 11 -33.68 14.08 -0.29
N PHE A 12 -34.21 13.10 0.45
CA PHE A 12 -33.51 12.50 1.60
C PHE A 12 -32.37 11.55 1.19
N GLY A 13 -32.45 10.90 0.03
CA GLY A 13 -31.37 10.04 -0.49
C GLY A 13 -30.13 10.82 -0.93
N ILE A 14 -30.30 12.06 -1.42
CA ILE A 14 -29.19 12.90 -1.87
C ILE A 14 -28.46 13.56 -0.68
N ALA A 15 -29.18 13.92 0.39
CA ALA A 15 -28.58 14.53 1.58
C ALA A 15 -27.75 13.55 2.44
N GLY A 16 -28.06 12.25 2.42
CA GLY A 16 -27.27 11.22 3.12
C GLY A 16 -25.99 10.79 2.40
N SER A 17 -25.93 10.98 1.08
CA SER A 17 -24.83 10.48 0.24
C SER A 17 -23.61 11.41 0.19
N ALA A 18 -23.71 12.62 0.76
CA ALA A 18 -22.61 13.60 0.77
C ALA A 18 -21.62 13.44 1.94
N LEU A 19 -21.86 12.50 2.87
CA LEU A 19 -21.00 12.28 4.05
C LEU A 19 -19.88 11.24 3.84
N ILE A 20 -19.75 10.66 2.65
CA ILE A 20 -18.62 9.79 2.29
C ILE A 20 -17.50 10.62 1.64
N LEU A 21 -17.23 11.80 2.21
CA LEU A 21 -16.05 12.59 1.86
C LEU A 21 -14.85 11.97 2.56
N ALA A 22 -14.12 11.17 1.78
CA ALA A 22 -12.75 10.69 1.98
C ALA A 22 -12.08 11.11 3.31
N SER A 23 -11.81 10.14 4.17
CA SER A 23 -10.91 10.26 5.34
C SER A 23 -9.44 10.41 4.89
N CYS A 24 -9.16 11.42 4.08
CA CYS A 24 -7.80 11.78 3.70
C CYS A 24 -7.25 12.69 4.79
N SER A 25 -6.50 12.14 5.74
CA SER A 25 -5.83 12.92 6.77
C SER A 25 -4.67 13.71 6.17
N THR A 26 -4.86 15.02 5.99
CA THR A 26 -3.78 15.95 5.64
C THR A 26 -3.03 16.42 6.88
N THR A 27 -1.87 17.03 6.68
CA THR A 27 -1.07 17.64 7.76
C THR A 27 -1.88 18.66 8.55
N GLU A 28 -2.66 19.51 7.89
CA GLU A 28 -3.51 20.53 8.51
C GLU A 28 -4.58 19.90 9.40
N THR A 29 -5.21 18.81 8.96
CA THR A 29 -6.19 18.08 9.78
C THR A 29 -5.56 17.46 11.03
N ARG A 30 -4.30 17.01 10.95
CA ARG A 30 -3.55 16.53 12.12
C ARG A 30 -3.21 17.67 13.07
N ILE A 31 -2.78 18.82 12.54
CA ILE A 31 -2.46 20.00 13.35
C ILE A 31 -3.70 20.54 14.05
N SER A 32 -4.83 20.65 13.36
CA SER A 32 -6.07 21.15 13.96
C SER A 32 -6.69 20.16 14.96
N GLY A 33 -6.48 18.86 14.76
CA GLY A 33 -6.90 17.82 15.70
C GLY A 33 -6.00 17.70 16.93
N HIS A 34 -4.73 18.10 16.83
CA HIS A 34 -3.73 18.01 17.91
C HIS A 34 -2.95 19.33 18.11
N PRO A 35 -3.65 20.45 18.38
CA PRO A 35 -3.01 21.75 18.57
C PRO A 35 -2.04 21.75 19.77
N GLU A 36 -2.29 20.91 20.79
CA GLU A 36 -1.45 20.75 21.97
C GLU A 36 -0.02 20.30 21.63
N ILE A 37 0.14 19.44 20.61
CA ILE A 37 1.46 19.01 20.16
C ILE A 37 2.10 20.15 19.36
N TYR A 38 1.35 20.75 18.42
CA TYR A 38 1.87 21.76 17.51
C TYR A 38 2.34 23.04 18.23
N GLN A 39 1.61 23.48 19.26
CA GLN A 39 1.95 24.67 20.03
C GLN A 39 3.21 24.51 20.87
N THR A 40 3.62 23.28 21.22
CA THR A 40 4.87 23.02 21.95
C THR A 40 6.12 23.07 21.07
N LEU A 41 5.93 23.08 19.74
CA LEU A 41 7.03 23.12 18.79
C LEU A 41 7.65 24.51 18.71
N SER A 42 8.95 24.58 18.39
CA SER A 42 9.58 25.85 18.06
C SER A 42 8.96 26.46 16.80
N PRO A 43 8.99 27.80 16.61
CA PRO A 43 8.44 28.43 15.41
C PRO A 43 9.01 27.87 14.09
N GLY A 44 10.30 27.51 14.08
CA GLY A 44 10.93 26.86 12.92
C GLY A 44 10.40 25.45 12.69
N ASP A 45 10.19 24.67 13.75
CA ASP A 45 9.60 23.33 13.64
C ASP A 45 8.13 23.39 13.21
N GLN A 46 7.37 24.38 13.68
CA GLN A 46 5.99 24.63 13.25
C GLN A 46 5.93 24.87 11.74
N ALA A 47 6.79 25.75 11.21
CA ALA A 47 6.85 26.07 9.79
C ALA A 47 7.22 24.86 8.91
N LEU A 48 8.09 23.96 9.40
CA LEU A 48 8.43 22.73 8.69
C LEU A 48 7.30 21.70 8.77
N VAL A 49 6.72 21.51 9.95
CA VAL A 49 5.64 20.54 10.17
C VAL A 49 4.41 20.91 9.34
N SER A 50 4.05 22.20 9.25
CA SER A 50 2.93 22.64 8.40
C SER A 50 3.16 22.37 6.91
N GLN A 51 4.41 22.25 6.47
CA GLN A 51 4.78 21.87 5.10
C GLN A 51 4.96 20.35 4.91
N GLY A 52 4.68 19.54 5.94
CA GLY A 52 4.90 18.09 5.92
C GLY A 52 6.39 17.70 5.93
N GLN A 53 7.27 18.61 6.31
CA GLN A 53 8.71 18.39 6.37
C GLN A 53 9.16 18.05 7.79
N VAL A 54 10.27 17.32 7.88
CA VAL A 54 10.92 16.98 9.15
C VAL A 54 12.40 17.30 9.10
N ARG A 55 12.99 17.51 10.27
CA ARG A 55 14.44 17.68 10.43
C ARG A 55 14.97 16.90 11.62
N ALA A 56 16.28 16.75 11.68
CA ALA A 56 16.96 16.17 12.83
C ALA A 56 16.63 16.94 14.13
N GLY A 57 16.46 16.21 15.22
CA GLY A 57 16.11 16.76 16.55
C GLY A 57 14.63 17.00 16.81
N MET A 58 13.75 16.87 15.81
CA MET A 58 12.30 16.93 16.03
C MET A 58 11.83 15.78 16.94
N SER A 59 10.75 16.00 17.69
CA SER A 59 10.12 14.95 18.51
C SER A 59 9.30 13.99 17.65
N GLN A 60 9.01 12.80 18.17
CA GLN A 60 8.08 11.86 17.52
C GLN A 60 6.71 12.48 17.23
N GLY A 61 6.20 13.32 18.14
CA GLY A 61 4.94 14.05 17.95
C GLY A 61 5.00 15.03 16.77
N ALA A 62 6.09 15.77 16.62
CA ALA A 62 6.29 16.67 15.47
C ALA A 62 6.29 15.90 14.14
N VAL A 63 6.98 14.76 14.10
CA VAL A 63 7.00 13.90 12.91
C VAL A 63 5.64 13.30 12.63
N TRP A 64 4.90 12.88 13.66
CA TRP A 64 3.55 12.36 13.49
C TRP A 64 2.59 13.42 12.94
N LEU A 65 2.69 14.68 13.38
CA LEU A 65 1.93 15.78 12.79
C LEU A 65 2.27 15.96 11.30
N ALA A 66 3.55 15.97 10.95
CA ALA A 66 4.00 16.17 9.57
C ALA A 66 3.62 15.00 8.65
N TRP A 67 3.89 13.77 9.07
CA TRP A 67 3.86 12.58 8.20
C TRP A 67 2.70 11.62 8.47
N GLY A 68 2.03 11.74 9.61
CA GLY A 68 1.00 10.82 10.07
C GLY A 68 1.55 9.52 10.66
N SER A 69 0.65 8.58 10.90
CA SER A 69 0.99 7.25 11.41
C SER A 69 1.82 6.47 10.39
N PRO A 70 2.90 5.79 10.82
CA PRO A 70 3.70 4.97 9.93
C PRO A 70 3.00 3.65 9.63
N ASP A 71 3.31 3.07 8.46
CA ASP A 71 2.84 1.73 8.08
C ASP A 71 3.53 0.65 8.91
N ARG A 72 4.80 0.86 9.27
CA ARG A 72 5.58 -0.07 10.09
C ARG A 72 6.48 0.68 11.07
N LYS A 73 6.73 0.03 12.20
CA LYS A 73 7.70 0.46 13.20
C LYS A 73 8.71 -0.65 13.44
N ILE A 74 9.98 -0.30 13.45
CA ILE A 74 11.09 -1.20 13.80
C ILE A 74 11.70 -0.68 15.09
N VAL A 75 11.75 -1.51 16.12
CA VAL A 75 12.52 -1.22 17.33
C VAL A 75 13.81 -2.03 17.25
N GLY A 76 14.92 -1.40 17.57
CA GLY A 76 16.22 -2.03 17.48
C GLY A 76 17.29 -1.30 18.27
N ASN A 77 18.53 -1.65 17.98
CA ASN A 77 19.69 -1.00 18.55
C ASN A 77 20.66 -0.64 17.43
N MET A 78 21.08 0.63 17.38
CA MET A 78 22.07 1.11 16.42
C MET A 78 23.28 1.61 17.19
N ARG A 79 24.41 0.91 17.05
CA ARG A 79 25.69 1.26 17.70
C ARG A 79 25.56 1.44 19.23
N GLY A 80 24.84 0.52 19.89
CA GLY A 80 24.62 0.54 21.34
C GLY A 80 23.44 1.40 21.79
N ARG A 81 22.78 2.16 20.90
CA ARG A 81 21.66 3.05 21.25
C ARG A 81 20.32 2.40 20.88
N PRO A 82 19.34 2.32 21.79
CA PRO A 82 17.98 1.96 21.44
C PRO A 82 17.41 2.93 20.40
N THR A 83 16.84 2.40 19.33
CA THR A 83 16.28 3.20 18.24
C THR A 83 14.92 2.68 17.82
N GLU A 84 14.05 3.59 17.40
CA GLU A 84 12.76 3.29 16.77
C GLU A 84 12.77 3.88 15.35
N THR A 85 12.54 3.07 14.33
CA THR A 85 12.46 3.52 12.93
C THR A 85 11.03 3.37 12.43
N TRP A 86 10.45 4.47 11.96
CA TRP A 86 9.16 4.50 11.29
C TRP A 86 9.37 4.38 9.78
N ILE A 87 8.59 3.51 9.16
CA ILE A 87 8.65 3.23 7.73
C ILE A 87 7.29 3.53 7.13
N TYR A 88 7.31 4.32 6.06
CA TYR A 88 6.14 4.62 5.25
C TYR A 88 6.32 3.95 3.89
N VAL A 89 5.34 3.15 3.52
CA VAL A 89 5.36 2.28 2.35
C VAL A 89 4.50 2.91 1.27
N ASN A 90 5.03 2.94 0.05
CA ASN A 90 4.24 3.18 -1.13
C ASN A 90 4.25 1.91 -1.98
N TYR A 91 3.32 1.83 -2.92
CA TYR A 91 3.18 0.71 -3.81
C TYR A 91 3.47 1.18 -5.22
N THR A 92 4.30 0.41 -5.94
CA THR A 92 4.50 0.62 -7.36
C THR A 92 4.07 -0.61 -8.11
N THR A 93 3.51 -0.39 -9.28
CA THR A 93 3.23 -1.44 -10.24
C THR A 93 4.53 -1.72 -10.97
N TYR A 94 5.02 -2.96 -10.94
CA TYR A 94 6.21 -3.30 -11.72
C TYR A 94 5.89 -3.09 -13.21
N PRO A 95 6.61 -2.19 -13.93
CA PRO A 95 6.40 -2.07 -15.37
C PRO A 95 6.89 -3.38 -15.99
N TYR A 96 5.96 -4.14 -16.57
CA TYR A 96 6.28 -5.28 -17.41
C TYR A 96 7.01 -4.75 -18.65
N TYR A 97 8.32 -4.60 -18.58
CA TYR A 97 9.17 -4.25 -19.72
C TYR A 97 9.20 -5.47 -20.65
N GLY A 98 8.19 -5.55 -21.52
CA GLY A 98 8.19 -6.29 -22.78
C GLY A 98 8.18 -7.84 -22.71
N PRO A 99 7.68 -8.50 -23.76
CA PRO A 99 7.80 -9.94 -23.93
C PRO A 99 9.25 -10.29 -24.32
N GLY A 100 10.13 -10.39 -23.34
CA GLY A 100 11.44 -11.02 -23.49
C GLY A 100 11.32 -12.52 -23.23
N PRO A 101 11.83 -13.40 -24.12
CA PRO A 101 11.67 -14.84 -23.96
C PRO A 101 12.35 -15.32 -22.67
N TYR A 102 11.57 -16.05 -21.88
CA TYR A 102 11.98 -16.97 -20.83
C TYR A 102 13.42 -17.48 -21.04
N TYR A 103 14.36 -17.09 -20.18
CA TYR A 103 15.49 -17.91 -19.74
C TYR A 103 16.11 -17.27 -18.49
N GLY A 104 15.47 -17.49 -17.34
CA GLY A 104 16.15 -17.38 -16.04
C GLY A 104 16.94 -18.66 -15.77
N PRO A 105 18.22 -18.60 -15.42
CA PRO A 105 19.07 -19.77 -15.31
C PRO A 105 18.83 -20.52 -13.99
N GLY A 106 18.44 -21.80 -14.12
CA GLY A 106 18.76 -22.85 -13.16
C GLY A 106 17.83 -22.99 -11.97
N PHE A 107 16.88 -23.91 -12.06
CA PHE A 107 16.83 -25.10 -11.21
C PHE A 107 16.22 -26.23 -12.02
N GLY A 108 17.04 -27.24 -12.33
CA GLY A 108 16.63 -28.38 -13.13
C GLY A 108 15.72 -29.32 -12.36
N TYR A 109 14.69 -29.82 -13.03
CA TYR A 109 14.34 -31.24 -13.07
C TYR A 109 13.83 -31.49 -14.49
N GLY A 110 14.65 -32.18 -15.28
CA GLY A 110 14.26 -32.60 -16.62
C GLY A 110 13.12 -33.59 -16.56
N PHE A 111 12.26 -33.56 -17.57
CA PHE A 111 11.79 -34.74 -18.30
C PHE A 111 11.12 -34.23 -19.58
N GLY A 112 11.82 -34.36 -20.69
CA GLY A 112 11.28 -34.03 -22.00
C GLY A 112 10.19 -35.03 -22.38
N PHE A 113 9.06 -34.54 -22.87
CA PHE A 113 8.21 -35.28 -23.80
C PHE A 113 7.55 -34.29 -24.76
N THR A 114 8.11 -34.23 -25.96
CA THR A 114 7.41 -33.84 -27.18
C THR A 114 6.33 -34.88 -27.47
N SER A 115 5.09 -34.64 -27.04
CA SER A 115 3.94 -35.38 -27.56
C SER A 115 2.64 -34.70 -27.16
N VAL A 116 1.82 -34.44 -28.18
CA VAL A 116 0.42 -34.00 -28.07
C VAL A 116 -0.34 -35.06 -27.26
N GLY A 117 -0.59 -34.79 -25.97
CA GLY A 117 -1.26 -35.71 -25.05
C GLY A 117 -2.67 -35.24 -24.72
N PHE A 118 -3.68 -35.81 -25.37
CA PHE A 118 -5.08 -35.67 -24.97
C PHE A 118 -5.34 -36.62 -23.80
N VAL A 119 -5.54 -36.09 -22.59
CA VAL A 119 -5.94 -36.88 -21.42
C VAL A 119 -7.29 -36.38 -20.92
N GLY A 120 -8.37 -36.96 -21.45
CA GLY A 120 -9.71 -36.81 -20.86
C GLY A 120 -9.80 -37.63 -19.58
N ARG A 121 -9.59 -37.01 -18.41
CA ARG A 121 -9.94 -37.64 -17.13
C ARG A 121 -11.41 -37.41 -16.83
N HIS A 122 -12.18 -38.50 -16.81
CA HIS A 122 -13.57 -38.50 -16.34
C HIS A 122 -13.61 -38.50 -14.81
N HIS A 123 -14.09 -37.43 -14.21
CA HIS A 123 -14.42 -37.39 -12.78
C HIS A 123 -15.91 -37.66 -12.57
N HIS A 124 -16.22 -38.70 -11.79
CA HIS A 124 -17.59 -39.06 -11.43
C HIS A 124 -17.89 -38.53 -10.03
N HIS A 125 -18.83 -37.59 -9.92
CA HIS A 125 -19.42 -37.19 -8.65
C HIS A 125 -20.94 -37.15 -8.81
N GLY A 126 -21.66 -38.02 -8.09
CA GLY A 126 -23.13 -37.97 -8.02
C GLY A 126 -23.88 -38.21 -9.33
N GLY A 127 -23.38 -39.08 -10.22
CA GLY A 127 -24.12 -39.53 -11.41
C GLY A 127 -24.11 -38.57 -12.61
N ARG A 128 -23.27 -37.53 -12.61
CA ARG A 128 -23.07 -36.64 -13.77
C ARG A 128 -21.60 -36.66 -14.21
N SER A 129 -21.39 -36.81 -15.52
CA SER A 129 -20.07 -36.77 -16.16
C SER A 129 -19.86 -35.39 -16.77
N PHE A 130 -18.77 -34.72 -16.38
CA PHE A 130 -18.37 -33.43 -16.95
C PHE A 130 -17.03 -33.60 -17.64
N VAL A 131 -16.92 -33.10 -18.87
CA VAL A 131 -15.67 -33.07 -19.64
C VAL A 131 -15.09 -31.67 -19.52
N PHE A 132 -13.90 -31.56 -18.94
CA PHE A 132 -13.13 -30.32 -18.95
C PHE A 132 -12.11 -30.38 -20.09
N PHE A 133 -12.16 -29.42 -20.99
CA PHE A 133 -11.18 -29.24 -22.06
C PHE A 133 -10.15 -28.21 -21.60
N GLY A 134 -9.00 -28.66 -21.14
CA GLY A 134 -7.91 -27.79 -20.71
C GLY A 134 -6.67 -28.61 -20.36
N SER A 135 -5.47 -28.02 -20.53
CA SER A 135 -4.26 -28.68 -20.06
C SER A 135 -4.35 -28.80 -18.52
N PRO A 136 -3.81 -29.87 -17.91
CA PRO A 136 -3.77 -29.99 -16.44
C PRO A 136 -2.90 -28.91 -15.77
N PHE A 137 -2.28 -28.03 -16.57
CA PHE A 137 -1.47 -26.89 -16.17
C PHE A 137 -2.12 -25.54 -16.54
N TYR A 138 -3.35 -25.53 -17.05
CA TYR A 138 -4.07 -24.30 -17.35
C TYR A 138 -4.66 -23.75 -16.05
N ASP A 139 -3.92 -22.87 -15.40
CA ASP A 139 -4.45 -22.01 -14.34
C ASP A 139 -4.89 -20.68 -14.98
N PRO A 140 -6.20 -20.34 -14.98
CA PRO A 140 -6.71 -19.10 -15.56
C PRO A 140 -6.20 -17.83 -14.84
N PHE A 141 -5.52 -17.98 -13.70
CA PHE A 141 -4.85 -16.90 -12.98
C PHE A 141 -3.33 -16.88 -13.20
N TYR A 142 -2.76 -17.82 -13.94
CA TYR A 142 -1.32 -17.90 -14.21
C TYR A 142 -0.79 -16.72 -15.03
N TYR A 143 -1.67 -16.10 -15.81
CA TYR A 143 -1.43 -14.84 -16.50
C TYR A 143 -2.38 -13.77 -15.95
N SER A 144 -2.22 -13.41 -14.68
CA SER A 144 -2.92 -12.24 -14.14
C SER A 144 -2.50 -11.00 -14.93
N TYR A 145 -3.42 -10.46 -15.74
CA TYR A 145 -3.26 -9.17 -16.43
C TYR A 145 -3.20 -7.99 -15.45
N ILE A 146 -3.46 -8.23 -14.16
CA ILE A 146 -3.27 -7.25 -13.10
C ILE A 146 -1.79 -7.33 -12.69
N PRO A 147 -0.96 -6.33 -13.07
CA PRO A 147 0.45 -6.35 -12.73
C PRO A 147 0.63 -6.36 -11.20
N PRO A 148 1.61 -7.12 -10.68
CA PRO A 148 1.84 -7.20 -9.25
C PRO A 148 2.22 -5.83 -8.69
N SER A 149 1.59 -5.49 -7.56
CA SER A 149 1.90 -4.30 -6.78
C SER A 149 2.98 -4.64 -5.76
N ILE A 150 4.10 -3.92 -5.79
CA ILE A 150 5.26 -4.18 -4.94
C ILE A 150 5.38 -3.05 -3.91
N PRO A 151 5.35 -3.37 -2.59
CA PRO A 151 5.57 -2.39 -1.55
C PRO A 151 7.04 -1.98 -1.48
N TYR A 152 7.32 -0.68 -1.34
CA TYR A 152 8.65 -0.16 -1.09
C TYR A 152 8.61 1.00 -0.09
N PRO A 153 9.65 1.16 0.76
CA PRO A 153 9.71 2.29 1.69
C PRO A 153 10.04 3.58 0.93
N TYR A 154 9.10 4.53 0.87
CA TYR A 154 9.32 5.81 0.18
C TYR A 154 9.81 6.92 1.12
N LYS A 155 9.58 6.80 2.42
CA LYS A 155 10.22 7.65 3.43
C LYS A 155 10.39 6.87 4.73
N THR A 156 11.48 7.17 5.44
CA THR A 156 11.80 6.58 6.73
C THR A 156 12.33 7.63 7.69
N VAL A 157 12.14 7.40 8.99
CA VAL A 157 12.66 8.26 10.04
C VAL A 157 13.03 7.41 11.24
N THR A 158 14.25 7.61 11.75
CA THR A 158 14.78 6.90 12.90
C THR A 158 14.91 7.87 14.07
N PHE A 159 14.42 7.42 15.22
CA PHE A 159 14.47 8.12 16.48
C PHE A 159 15.47 7.48 17.42
N ALA A 160 16.15 8.32 18.20
CA ALA A 160 16.88 7.92 19.40
C ALA A 160 16.44 8.86 20.53
N ASN A 161 16.11 8.32 21.70
CA ASN A 161 15.61 9.09 22.85
C ASN A 161 14.42 10.01 22.49
N GLY A 162 13.49 9.51 21.67
CA GLY A 162 12.29 10.27 21.25
C GLY A 162 12.55 11.41 20.26
N ARG A 163 13.78 11.53 19.74
CA ARG A 163 14.21 12.62 18.83
C ARG A 163 14.69 12.06 17.50
N VAL A 164 14.42 12.76 16.40
CA VAL A 164 14.86 12.37 15.05
C VAL A 164 16.40 12.36 15.00
N MET A 165 16.97 11.19 14.77
CA MET A 165 18.40 10.97 14.54
C MET A 165 18.73 11.00 13.05
N SER A 166 17.90 10.39 12.21
CA SER A 166 18.05 10.37 10.75
C SER A 166 16.71 10.21 10.07
N PHE A 167 16.61 10.66 8.82
CA PHE A 167 15.44 10.45 7.98
C PHE A 167 15.87 10.39 6.51
N GLN A 168 15.08 9.71 5.69
CA GLN A 168 15.36 9.50 4.28
C GLN A 168 14.06 9.60 3.48
N TYR A 169 14.17 10.11 2.26
CA TYR A 169 13.13 10.07 1.25
C TYR A 169 13.65 9.30 0.04
N LEU A 170 12.83 8.42 -0.51
CA LEU A 170 13.13 7.80 -1.78
C LEU A 170 12.87 8.82 -2.88
N VAL A 171 13.91 9.13 -3.64
CA VAL A 171 13.80 9.97 -4.84
C VAL A 171 13.19 9.10 -5.94
N PRO A 172 12.09 9.53 -6.59
CA PRO A 172 11.52 8.79 -7.72
C PRO A 172 12.57 8.63 -8.83
N PRO A 173 12.62 7.47 -9.51
CA PRO A 173 13.45 7.31 -10.69
C PRO A 173 12.86 8.14 -11.85
N TYR A 174 13.32 9.38 -11.98
CA TYR A 174 13.05 10.38 -13.03
C TYR A 174 11.65 11.06 -13.01
N PRO A 175 11.58 12.38 -13.30
CA PRO A 175 10.34 13.15 -13.42
C PRO A 175 9.58 12.90 -14.73
#